data_AF-A0AA39MS21-F1
#
_entry.id   AF-A0AA39MS21-F1
#
_cell.length_a   1.000
_cell.length_b   1.000
_cell.length_c   1.000
_cell.angle_alpha   90.00
_cell.angle_beta   90.00
_cell.angle_gamma   90.00
#
_symmetry.space_group_name_H-M   'P 1'
#
loop_
_entity.id
_entity.type
_entity.pdbx_description
1 polymer ?
#
loop_
_entity_poly.entity_id
_entity_poly.type
_entity_poly.pdbx_seq_one_letter_code
_entity_poly.pdbx_strand_id
1 'polypeptide(L)'
;MTLSRGIYIINNAGVPLSMDIDCGSSADGTKILGWHDDNFNWNHLWLVEPVDGKTDTFTVRSLIAGTYMTLAGGSQADETPITGRRRSSGLHALHQEWIIKRSMDKDKESYKMKNYASGTFADLYHGGSSNGTPIYGCKGPGFKTHDKDSWHQYWTFKRRSLSSAEIKKIIMGNKFHLSLSKLTVNKSYKSFQVDGEYLILPQSLWEEIWLNSTDLSGKKRRREIFDYDDFALTMKAAVAQWGAKTCDHADGFSIFCGLMLGRSLKSPREGRAYNFTISDDHSGVVFFDPQDNKFIMEPDKIDCDASHFYV
;
A
#
# COMPACT_ATOMS: atom_id res chain seq x y z
N MET A 1 -11.63 10.70 -12.63
CA MET A 1 -10.37 10.83 -11.85
C MET A 1 -9.33 9.91 -12.46
N THR A 2 -8.11 10.41 -12.60
CA THR A 2 -6.93 9.61 -12.97
C THR A 2 -6.48 8.79 -11.75
N LEU A 3 -5.90 7.62 -11.99
CA LEU A 3 -5.31 6.82 -10.91
C LEU A 3 -4.13 7.61 -10.29
N SER A 4 -4.01 7.63 -8.97
CA SER A 4 -2.89 8.27 -8.28
C SER A 4 -1.69 7.32 -8.19
N ARG A 5 -0.51 7.87 -7.90
CA ARG A 5 0.61 7.05 -7.41
C ARG A 5 0.16 6.30 -6.14
N GLY A 6 0.64 5.08 -5.96
CA GLY A 6 0.40 4.32 -4.73
C GLY A 6 0.65 2.84 -4.87
N ILE A 7 0.44 2.12 -3.77
CA ILE A 7 0.51 0.66 -3.68
C ILE A 7 -0.92 0.14 -3.72
N TYR A 8 -1.17 -0.84 -4.57
CA TYR A 8 -2.50 -1.37 -4.83
C TYR A 8 -2.49 -2.88 -4.80
N ILE A 9 -3.62 -3.45 -4.38
CA ILE A 9 -4.04 -4.78 -4.79
C ILE A 9 -4.92 -4.59 -6.03
N ILE A 10 -4.58 -5.29 -7.12
CA ILE A 10 -5.28 -5.17 -8.40
C ILE A 10 -6.14 -6.41 -8.58
N ASN A 11 -7.46 -6.27 -8.44
CA ASN A 11 -8.41 -7.38 -8.53
C ASN A 11 -9.12 -7.40 -9.86
N ASN A 12 -9.41 -8.57 -10.40
CA ASN A 12 -10.36 -8.68 -11.50
C ASN A 12 -11.76 -8.22 -11.03
N ALA A 13 -12.51 -7.55 -11.90
CA ALA A 13 -13.81 -6.98 -11.55
C ALA A 13 -14.98 -7.98 -11.64
N GLY A 14 -14.76 -9.15 -12.25
CA GLY A 14 -15.76 -10.22 -12.42
C GLY A 14 -15.57 -11.42 -11.49
N VAL A 15 -14.34 -11.75 -11.12
CA VAL A 15 -14.01 -12.88 -10.22
C VAL A 15 -13.08 -12.45 -9.09
N PRO A 16 -13.11 -13.12 -7.91
CA PRO A 16 -12.32 -12.72 -6.74
C PRO A 16 -10.86 -13.19 -6.84
N LEU A 17 -10.19 -12.85 -7.93
CA LEU A 17 -8.76 -13.07 -8.14
C LEU A 17 -8.01 -11.73 -8.22
N SER A 18 -6.87 -11.65 -7.56
CA SER A 18 -5.91 -10.56 -7.64
C SER A 18 -4.79 -10.90 -8.63
N MET A 19 -4.14 -9.88 -9.18
CA MET A 19 -2.88 -10.05 -9.88
C MET A 19 -1.78 -10.45 -8.89
N ASP A 20 -1.19 -11.62 -9.11
CA ASP A 20 -0.13 -12.21 -8.31
C ASP A 20 1.13 -12.36 -9.17
N ILE A 21 2.30 -12.01 -8.61
CA ILE A 21 3.58 -12.41 -9.17
C ILE A 21 3.95 -13.79 -8.62
N ASP A 22 4.06 -14.78 -9.50
CA ASP A 22 4.15 -16.19 -9.09
C ASP A 22 5.29 -16.41 -8.08
N CYS A 23 4.90 -16.93 -6.91
CA CYS A 23 5.80 -17.21 -5.79
C CYS A 23 6.65 -16.02 -5.31
N GLY A 24 6.29 -14.77 -5.64
CA GLY A 24 7.06 -13.58 -5.30
C GLY A 24 8.44 -13.51 -5.99
N SER A 25 8.66 -14.29 -7.04
CA SER A 25 9.98 -14.48 -7.64
C SER A 25 10.46 -13.24 -8.43
N SER A 26 11.69 -12.81 -8.16
CA SER A 26 12.38 -11.72 -8.87
C SER A 26 13.05 -12.14 -10.19
N ALA A 27 12.88 -13.40 -10.61
CA ALA A 27 13.41 -13.87 -11.89
C ALA A 27 12.73 -13.19 -13.09
N ASP A 28 13.50 -12.91 -14.14
CA ASP A 28 12.95 -12.37 -15.38
C ASP A 28 12.07 -13.41 -16.06
N GLY A 29 10.84 -13.02 -16.42
CA GLY A 29 9.86 -13.91 -17.03
C GLY A 29 8.97 -14.65 -16.04
N THR A 30 9.09 -14.38 -14.73
CA THR A 30 8.14 -14.88 -13.72
C THR A 30 6.72 -14.52 -14.14
N LYS A 31 5.80 -15.49 -14.09
CA LYS A 31 4.42 -15.29 -14.54
C LYS A 31 3.68 -14.32 -13.64
N ILE A 32 2.82 -13.52 -14.25
CA ILE A 32 1.77 -12.79 -13.53
C ILE A 32 0.45 -13.51 -13.80
N LEU A 33 -0.27 -13.86 -12.75
CA LEU A 33 -1.43 -14.75 -12.80
C LEU A 33 -2.52 -14.31 -11.82
N GLY A 34 -3.72 -14.87 -11.97
CA GLY A 34 -4.83 -14.66 -11.04
C GLY A 34 -4.73 -15.60 -9.84
N TRP A 35 -4.85 -15.06 -8.63
CA TRP A 35 -4.83 -15.82 -7.39
C TRP A 35 -5.79 -15.22 -6.34
N HIS A 36 -6.41 -16.05 -5.51
CA HIS A 36 -7.31 -15.61 -4.45
C HIS A 36 -6.58 -14.81 -3.36
N ASP A 37 -7.15 -13.70 -2.89
CA ASP A 37 -6.58 -12.87 -1.83
C ASP A 37 -6.94 -13.39 -0.43
N ASP A 38 -5.97 -13.94 0.28
CA ASP A 38 -6.12 -14.50 1.63
C ASP A 38 -5.60 -13.52 2.69
N ASN A 39 -6.26 -12.37 2.86
CA ASN A 39 -6.00 -11.41 3.95
C ASN A 39 -4.55 -10.87 4.01
N PHE A 40 -4.06 -10.24 2.93
CA PHE A 40 -2.75 -9.59 2.77
C PHE A 40 -1.63 -10.52 2.26
N ASN A 41 -1.64 -10.77 0.95
CA ASN A 41 -0.55 -11.46 0.27
C ASN A 41 0.45 -10.45 -0.34
N TRP A 42 1.74 -10.60 -0.02
CA TRP A 42 2.82 -9.75 -0.57
C TRP A 42 2.98 -9.84 -2.08
N ASN A 43 2.68 -11.00 -2.66
CA ASN A 43 2.74 -11.21 -4.11
C ASN A 43 1.66 -10.42 -4.86
N HIS A 44 0.64 -9.91 -4.14
CA HIS A 44 -0.46 -9.13 -4.69
C HIS A 44 -0.25 -7.62 -4.60
N LEU A 45 0.87 -7.15 -4.02
CA LEU A 45 1.11 -5.73 -3.84
C LEU A 45 1.92 -5.14 -4.99
N TRP A 46 1.33 -4.13 -5.62
CA TRP A 46 1.88 -3.46 -6.80
C TRP A 46 2.04 -1.97 -6.56
N LEU A 47 3.26 -1.48 -6.66
CA LEU A 47 3.56 -0.05 -6.72
C LEU A 47 3.26 0.45 -8.14
N VAL A 48 2.29 1.36 -8.24
CA VAL A 48 1.86 1.98 -9.48
C VAL A 48 2.40 3.41 -9.51
N GLU A 49 3.31 3.68 -10.44
CA GLU A 49 4.04 4.94 -10.52
C GLU A 49 3.78 5.63 -11.86
N PRO A 50 3.43 6.93 -11.87
CA PRO A 50 3.23 7.66 -13.10
C PRO A 50 4.54 7.75 -13.90
N VAL A 51 4.42 7.70 -15.22
CA VAL A 51 5.54 7.92 -16.13
C VAL A 51 5.58 9.39 -16.52
N ASP A 52 6.69 10.06 -16.23
CA ASP A 52 6.86 11.49 -16.49
C ASP A 52 6.57 11.86 -17.95
N GLY A 53 5.81 12.93 -18.13
CA GLY A 53 5.42 13.43 -19.45
C GLY A 53 4.38 12.58 -20.19
N LYS A 54 3.85 11.49 -19.60
CA LYS A 54 2.85 10.62 -20.23
C LYS A 54 1.55 10.55 -19.42
N THR A 55 0.49 11.12 -19.96
CA THR A 55 -0.85 11.13 -19.34
C THR A 55 -1.38 9.71 -19.12
N ASP A 56 -1.92 9.44 -17.93
CA ASP A 56 -2.53 8.16 -17.53
C ASP A 56 -1.62 6.94 -17.73
N THR A 57 -0.30 7.14 -17.85
CA THR A 57 0.65 6.06 -18.13
C THR A 57 1.47 5.79 -16.88
N PHE A 58 1.60 4.52 -16.53
CA PHE A 58 2.21 4.08 -15.29
C PHE A 58 3.16 2.92 -15.54
N THR A 59 4.16 2.78 -14.67
CA THR A 59 4.79 1.48 -14.46
C THR A 59 4.15 0.78 -13.27
N VAL A 60 4.07 -0.55 -13.33
CA VAL A 60 3.46 -1.38 -12.29
C VAL A 60 4.53 -2.36 -11.79
N ARG A 61 5.01 -2.16 -10.58
CA ARG A 61 6.15 -2.89 -10.00
C ARG A 61 5.69 -3.74 -8.82
N SER A 62 6.06 -5.00 -8.78
CA SER A 62 5.81 -5.85 -7.61
C SER A 62 6.64 -5.35 -6.42
N LEU A 63 6.03 -5.26 -5.25
CA LEU A 63 6.75 -4.89 -4.02
C LEU A 63 7.75 -5.96 -3.59
N ILE A 64 7.33 -7.23 -3.62
CA ILE A 64 8.16 -8.34 -3.13
C ILE A 64 9.26 -8.72 -4.11
N ALA A 65 8.95 -8.74 -5.41
CA ALA A 65 9.90 -9.18 -6.44
C ALA A 65 10.76 -8.02 -7.00
N GLY A 66 10.32 -6.77 -6.83
CA GLY A 66 10.96 -5.58 -7.41
C GLY A 66 10.91 -5.50 -8.94
N THR A 67 10.37 -6.51 -9.62
CA THR A 67 10.22 -6.56 -11.07
C THR A 67 8.97 -5.84 -11.55
N TYR A 68 9.01 -5.36 -12.80
CA TYR A 68 7.94 -4.62 -13.46
C TYR A 68 7.07 -5.54 -14.31
N MET A 69 5.77 -5.31 -14.28
CA MET A 69 4.79 -5.92 -15.17
C MET A 69 5.14 -5.58 -16.62
N THR A 70 5.48 -6.61 -17.39
CA THR A 70 6.06 -6.49 -18.72
C THR A 70 5.28 -7.35 -19.71
N LEU A 71 4.82 -6.75 -20.80
CA LEU A 71 4.28 -7.50 -21.93
C LEU A 71 5.42 -8.07 -22.78
N ALA A 72 5.44 -9.38 -22.97
CA ALA A 72 6.51 -10.06 -23.69
C ALA A 72 6.69 -9.50 -25.11
N GLY A 73 7.89 -8.93 -25.37
CA GLY A 73 8.26 -8.36 -26.67
C GLY A 73 7.43 -7.16 -27.14
N GLY A 74 6.52 -6.62 -26.32
CA GLY A 74 5.57 -5.59 -26.77
C GLY A 74 4.62 -6.06 -27.88
N SER A 75 4.38 -7.37 -27.97
CA SER A 75 3.61 -7.99 -29.05
C SER A 75 2.13 -7.58 -29.03
N GLN A 76 1.55 -7.42 -30.22
CA GLN A 76 0.11 -7.18 -30.42
C GLN A 76 -0.70 -8.46 -30.59
N ALA A 77 -0.05 -9.63 -30.59
CA ALA A 77 -0.73 -10.90 -30.65
C ALA A 77 -1.56 -11.11 -29.37
N ASP A 78 -2.73 -11.73 -29.53
CA ASP A 78 -3.54 -12.17 -28.39
C ASP A 78 -2.78 -13.23 -27.59
N GLU A 79 -3.11 -13.35 -26.31
CA GLU A 79 -2.47 -14.29 -25.38
C GLU A 79 -0.96 -14.07 -25.22
N THR A 80 -0.47 -12.84 -25.48
CA THR A 80 0.93 -12.51 -25.25
C THR A 80 1.23 -12.53 -23.73
N PRO A 81 2.25 -13.25 -23.25
CA PRO A 81 2.59 -13.33 -21.83
C PRO A 81 2.80 -11.96 -21.17
N ILE A 82 2.17 -11.76 -20.01
CA ILE A 82 2.50 -10.69 -19.08
C ILE A 82 3.30 -11.30 -17.93
N THR A 83 4.49 -10.75 -17.69
CA THR A 83 5.49 -11.33 -16.75
C THR A 83 6.16 -10.24 -15.91
N GLY A 84 6.73 -10.63 -14.78
CA GLY A 84 7.68 -9.81 -14.04
C GLY A 84 9.04 -9.78 -14.76
N ARG A 85 9.58 -8.58 -14.97
CA ARG A 85 10.94 -8.40 -15.50
C ARG A 85 11.62 -7.19 -14.89
N ARG A 86 12.96 -7.20 -14.78
CA ARG A 86 13.76 -6.03 -14.40
C ARG A 86 13.46 -4.82 -15.29
N ARG A 87 13.74 -3.62 -14.77
CA ARG A 87 13.48 -2.37 -15.50
C ARG A 87 14.21 -2.36 -16.85
N SER A 88 13.47 -2.07 -17.91
CA SER A 88 14.00 -1.91 -19.26
C SER A 88 14.24 -0.44 -19.59
N SER A 89 15.14 -0.17 -20.53
CA SER A 89 15.47 1.19 -21.03
C SER A 89 15.21 1.30 -22.54
N GLY A 90 15.25 2.53 -23.06
CA GLY A 90 15.00 2.81 -24.47
C GLY A 90 13.60 2.39 -24.92
N LEU A 91 13.49 1.84 -26.13
CA LEU A 91 12.19 1.40 -26.69
C LEU A 91 11.56 0.24 -25.90
N HIS A 92 12.37 -0.60 -25.24
CA HIS A 92 11.87 -1.70 -24.43
C HIS A 92 11.20 -1.25 -23.13
N ALA A 93 11.44 -0.02 -22.68
CA ALA A 93 10.73 0.54 -21.54
C ALA A 93 9.20 0.59 -21.80
N LEU A 94 8.78 0.80 -23.07
CA LEU A 94 7.37 0.86 -23.45
C LEU A 94 6.63 -0.47 -23.21
N HIS A 95 7.34 -1.59 -23.12
CA HIS A 95 6.75 -2.89 -22.80
C HIS A 95 6.29 -2.97 -21.33
N GLN A 96 6.81 -2.09 -20.48
CA GLN A 96 6.57 -2.01 -19.04
C GLN A 96 5.70 -0.81 -18.63
N GLU A 97 5.23 -0.07 -19.63
CA GLU A 97 4.36 1.09 -19.45
C GLU A 97 2.92 0.71 -19.78
N TRP A 98 2.01 1.12 -18.90
CA TRP A 98 0.60 0.76 -18.95
C TRP A 98 -0.24 2.02 -18.87
N ILE A 99 -1.07 2.25 -19.88
CA ILE A 99 -2.10 3.28 -19.87
C ILE A 99 -3.27 2.74 -19.04
N ILE A 100 -3.51 3.34 -17.87
CA ILE A 100 -4.54 2.89 -16.92
C ILE A 100 -5.63 3.95 -16.82
N LYS A 101 -6.85 3.61 -17.27
CA LYS A 101 -8.00 4.51 -17.26
C LYS A 101 -9.23 3.80 -16.75
N ARG A 102 -10.13 4.56 -16.13
CA ARG A 102 -11.45 4.06 -15.72
C ARG A 102 -12.16 3.44 -16.92
N SER A 103 -12.76 2.28 -16.70
CA SER A 103 -13.70 1.69 -17.64
C SER A 103 -15.02 2.47 -17.59
N MET A 104 -15.87 2.32 -18.61
CA MET A 104 -17.21 2.94 -18.65
C MET A 104 -18.29 2.11 -17.94
N ASP A 105 -17.91 1.08 -17.19
CA ASP A 105 -18.86 0.37 -16.32
C ASP A 105 -19.28 1.32 -15.19
N LYS A 106 -20.50 1.87 -15.31
CA LYS A 106 -21.03 2.84 -14.35
C LYS A 106 -21.37 2.21 -13.00
N ASP A 107 -21.50 0.89 -12.95
CA ASP A 107 -21.95 0.15 -11.78
C ASP A 107 -20.76 -0.37 -10.94
N LYS A 108 -19.54 -0.32 -11.50
CA LYS A 108 -18.31 -0.77 -10.83
C LYS A 108 -17.18 0.22 -11.08
N GLU A 109 -16.57 0.75 -10.02
CA GLU A 109 -15.32 1.53 -10.12
C GLU A 109 -14.15 0.64 -10.59
N SER A 110 -14.09 0.39 -11.91
CA SER A 110 -13.10 -0.47 -12.54
C SER A 110 -12.28 0.31 -13.58
N TYR A 111 -11.16 -0.27 -13.98
CA TYR A 111 -10.16 0.27 -14.87
C TYR A 111 -9.79 -0.77 -15.93
N LYS A 112 -9.29 -0.31 -17.07
CA LYS A 112 -8.56 -1.17 -18.01
C LYS A 112 -7.08 -0.77 -17.99
N MET A 113 -6.21 -1.74 -18.20
CA MET A 113 -4.76 -1.53 -18.29
C MET A 113 -4.32 -1.88 -19.71
N LYS A 114 -3.95 -0.87 -20.50
CA LYS A 114 -3.52 -1.06 -21.88
C LYS A 114 -2.01 -0.90 -21.99
N ASN A 115 -1.30 -1.88 -22.51
CA ASN A 115 0.13 -1.76 -22.72
C ASN A 115 0.42 -0.61 -23.71
N TYR A 116 1.42 0.21 -23.41
CA TYR A 116 1.74 1.39 -24.21
C TYR A 116 2.29 1.00 -25.59
N ALA A 117 3.12 -0.04 -25.68
CA ALA A 117 3.76 -0.47 -26.93
C ALA A 117 2.78 -1.17 -27.89
N SER A 118 2.01 -2.14 -27.38
CA SER A 118 1.16 -2.97 -28.24
C SER A 118 -0.24 -2.39 -28.45
N GLY A 119 -0.77 -1.64 -27.48
CA GLY A 119 -2.18 -1.27 -27.43
C GLY A 119 -3.13 -2.41 -27.02
N THR A 120 -2.62 -3.58 -26.62
CA THR A 120 -3.41 -4.67 -26.03
C THR A 120 -3.65 -4.44 -24.54
N PHE A 121 -4.67 -5.09 -23.98
CA PHE A 121 -5.10 -4.95 -22.59
C PHE A 121 -4.65 -6.14 -21.73
N ALA A 122 -4.36 -5.88 -20.46
CA ALA A 122 -4.19 -6.94 -19.47
C ALA A 122 -5.54 -7.66 -19.26
N ASP A 123 -5.49 -8.98 -19.41
CA ASP A 123 -6.64 -9.86 -19.58
C ASP A 123 -6.47 -11.09 -18.70
N LEU A 124 -7.43 -11.35 -17.82
CA LEU A 124 -7.50 -12.60 -17.07
C LEU A 124 -8.06 -13.68 -18.00
N TYR A 125 -7.22 -14.64 -18.40
CA TYR A 125 -7.52 -15.54 -19.50
C TYR A 125 -8.90 -16.22 -19.37
N HIS A 126 -9.79 -15.94 -20.33
CA HIS A 126 -11.19 -16.39 -20.37
C HIS A 126 -12.02 -16.13 -19.10
N GLY A 127 -11.57 -15.22 -18.22
CA GLY A 127 -12.21 -14.99 -16.94
C GLY A 127 -12.12 -16.18 -15.99
N GLY A 128 -11.07 -17.00 -16.12
CA GLY A 128 -10.87 -18.14 -15.22
C GLY A 128 -10.89 -17.71 -13.75
N SER A 129 -11.53 -18.52 -12.90
CA SER A 129 -11.72 -18.24 -11.47
C SER A 129 -10.82 -19.08 -10.56
N SER A 130 -9.90 -19.85 -11.14
CA SER A 130 -8.97 -20.71 -10.38
C SER A 130 -7.64 -20.03 -10.14
N ASN A 131 -7.00 -20.34 -9.02
CA ASN A 131 -5.61 -19.96 -8.75
C ASN A 131 -4.69 -20.45 -9.89
N GLY A 132 -3.80 -19.57 -10.34
CA GLY A 132 -2.91 -19.86 -11.46
C GLY A 132 -3.49 -19.51 -12.83
N THR A 133 -4.71 -18.97 -12.91
CA THR A 133 -5.29 -18.51 -14.19
C THR A 133 -4.34 -17.49 -14.83
N PRO A 134 -3.84 -17.70 -16.06
CA PRO A 134 -2.88 -16.78 -16.67
C PRO A 134 -3.43 -15.38 -16.89
N ILE A 135 -2.55 -14.37 -16.84
CA ILE A 135 -2.85 -13.01 -17.27
C ILE A 135 -2.05 -12.71 -18.54
N TYR A 136 -2.75 -12.31 -19.60
CA TYR A 136 -2.17 -12.07 -20.92
C TYR A 136 -2.46 -10.66 -21.43
N GLY A 137 -1.71 -10.25 -22.45
CA GLY A 137 -2.06 -9.13 -23.31
C GLY A 137 -2.98 -9.61 -24.42
N CYS A 138 -4.21 -9.13 -24.44
CA CYS A 138 -5.21 -9.43 -25.46
C CYS A 138 -5.78 -8.15 -26.07
N LYS A 139 -6.18 -8.22 -27.34
CA LYS A 139 -6.98 -7.16 -27.95
C LYS A 139 -8.29 -7.01 -27.19
N GLY A 140 -8.84 -5.83 -27.24
CA GLY A 140 -10.09 -5.56 -26.57
C GLY A 140 -10.73 -4.26 -26.99
N PRO A 141 -11.99 -4.05 -26.58
CA PRO A 141 -12.68 -2.81 -26.82
C PRO A 141 -11.92 -1.64 -26.18
N GLY A 142 -11.96 -0.47 -26.81
CA GLY A 142 -11.34 0.74 -26.28
C GLY A 142 -11.90 1.13 -24.90
N PHE A 143 -11.20 2.01 -24.18
CA PHE A 143 -11.56 2.42 -22.80
C PHE A 143 -13.02 2.90 -22.63
N LYS A 144 -13.64 3.43 -23.68
CA LYS A 144 -14.99 4.00 -23.65
C LYS A 144 -16.10 3.05 -24.09
N THR A 145 -15.76 1.83 -24.47
CA THR A 145 -16.71 0.86 -24.98
C THR A 145 -17.04 -0.12 -23.86
N HIS A 146 -18.31 -0.13 -23.43
CA HIS A 146 -18.81 -1.12 -22.49
C HIS A 146 -19.22 -2.37 -23.26
N ASP A 147 -18.43 -3.43 -23.11
CA ASP A 147 -18.76 -4.75 -23.64
C ASP A 147 -18.90 -5.72 -22.46
N LYS A 148 -20.09 -6.33 -22.35
CA LYS A 148 -20.45 -7.26 -21.26
C LYS A 148 -19.59 -8.50 -21.26
N ASP A 149 -19.06 -8.88 -22.41
CA ASP A 149 -18.22 -10.08 -22.54
C ASP A 149 -16.74 -9.76 -22.23
N SER A 150 -16.36 -8.48 -22.13
CA SER A 150 -14.98 -8.02 -21.91
C SER A 150 -14.57 -7.81 -20.43
N TRP A 151 -15.38 -8.30 -19.48
CA TRP A 151 -15.15 -8.12 -18.03
C TRP A 151 -13.82 -8.69 -17.53
N HIS A 152 -13.28 -9.68 -18.23
CA HIS A 152 -11.97 -10.28 -18.00
C HIS A 152 -10.79 -9.29 -18.15
N GLN A 153 -11.03 -8.13 -18.78
CA GLN A 153 -10.07 -7.01 -18.92
C GLN A 153 -10.35 -5.85 -17.95
N TYR A 154 -11.31 -6.01 -17.03
CA TYR A 154 -11.68 -4.99 -16.05
C TYR A 154 -11.06 -5.30 -14.70
N TRP A 155 -10.42 -4.28 -14.13
CA TRP A 155 -9.63 -4.38 -12.91
C TRP A 155 -10.05 -3.32 -11.90
N THR A 156 -10.20 -3.69 -10.64
CA THR A 156 -10.40 -2.76 -9.53
C THR A 156 -9.08 -2.56 -8.79
N PHE A 157 -8.83 -1.35 -8.33
CA PHE A 157 -7.57 -0.96 -7.68
C PHE A 157 -7.85 -0.64 -6.22
N LYS A 158 -7.65 -1.62 -5.33
CA LYS A 158 -7.78 -1.43 -3.89
C LYS A 158 -6.48 -0.83 -3.34
N ARG A 159 -6.47 0.47 -3.07
CA ARG A 159 -5.29 1.18 -2.57
C ARG A 159 -4.93 0.70 -1.15
N ARG A 160 -3.64 0.45 -0.91
CA ARG A 160 -3.05 0.01 0.36
C ARG A 160 -2.03 1.01 0.93
N SER A 161 -1.83 2.13 0.25
CA SER A 161 -0.93 3.18 0.67
C SER A 161 -1.60 4.54 0.74
N LEU A 162 -0.93 5.47 1.41
CA LEU A 162 -1.29 6.87 1.46
C LEU A 162 -0.05 7.74 1.25
N SER A 163 -0.24 8.88 0.61
CA SER A 163 0.78 9.93 0.54
C SER A 163 0.91 10.66 1.88
N SER A 164 2.07 11.32 2.08
CA SER A 164 2.33 12.21 3.22
C SER A 164 1.23 13.26 3.39
N ALA A 165 0.72 13.82 2.29
CA ALA A 165 -0.34 14.83 2.30
C ALA A 165 -1.70 14.24 2.76
N GLU A 166 -2.02 13.02 2.34
CA GLU A 166 -3.24 12.32 2.77
C GLU A 166 -3.18 11.96 4.25
N ILE A 167 -2.05 11.43 4.72
CA ILE A 167 -1.80 11.15 6.13
C ILE A 167 -1.93 12.43 6.96
N LYS A 168 -1.28 13.53 6.52
CA LYS A 168 -1.42 14.83 7.17
C LYS A 168 -2.88 15.27 7.24
N LYS A 169 -3.66 15.09 6.17
CA LYS A 169 -5.09 15.43 6.15
C LYS A 169 -5.90 14.58 7.13
N ILE A 170 -5.57 13.29 7.29
CA ILE A 170 -6.22 12.41 8.27
C ILE A 170 -5.91 12.87 9.70
N ILE A 171 -4.62 13.11 10.02
CA ILE A 171 -4.19 13.50 11.37
C ILE A 171 -4.63 14.94 11.72
N MET A 172 -4.59 15.87 10.76
CA MET A 172 -4.97 17.27 10.98
C MET A 172 -6.47 17.52 10.78
N GLY A 173 -7.21 16.56 10.22
CA GLY A 173 -8.62 16.70 9.89
C GLY A 173 -9.54 16.72 11.12
N ASN A 174 -10.67 17.41 10.98
CA ASN A 174 -11.72 17.51 12.01
C ASN A 174 -12.58 16.23 12.17
N LYS A 175 -12.37 15.22 11.31
CA LYS A 175 -13.08 13.93 11.33
C LYS A 175 -12.49 12.90 12.28
N PHE A 176 -11.57 13.34 13.12
CA PHE A 176 -11.38 12.66 14.36
C PHE A 176 -12.73 12.67 15.10
N HIS A 177 -13.39 11.51 15.23
CA HIS A 177 -14.55 11.25 16.11
C HIS A 177 -14.17 11.38 17.60
N LEU A 178 -13.22 12.27 17.84
CA LEU A 178 -12.63 12.68 19.07
C LEU A 178 -13.58 13.73 19.63
N SER A 179 -14.36 13.32 20.62
CA SER A 179 -14.82 14.20 21.70
C SER A 179 -13.60 14.70 22.48
N LEU A 180 -12.72 15.44 21.79
CA LEU A 180 -11.49 16.01 22.31
C LEU A 180 -11.62 17.52 22.36
N SER A 181 -12.74 17.98 22.91
CA SER A 181 -12.89 19.36 23.38
C SER A 181 -11.80 19.78 24.38
N LYS A 182 -10.95 18.85 24.85
CA LYS A 182 -9.80 19.09 25.73
C LYS A 182 -8.41 19.05 25.06
N LEU A 183 -8.30 18.65 23.80
CA LEU A 183 -7.01 18.34 23.13
C LEU A 183 -6.67 19.36 22.02
N THR A 184 -7.31 20.52 22.08
CA THR A 184 -7.49 21.46 20.97
C THR A 184 -6.37 22.48 20.77
N VAL A 185 -5.32 22.50 21.59
CA VAL A 185 -4.51 23.72 21.66
C VAL A 185 -3.27 23.72 20.75
N ASN A 186 -2.61 22.61 20.41
CA ASN A 186 -1.39 22.68 19.59
C ASN A 186 -1.04 21.36 18.87
N LYS A 187 -1.88 20.85 17.97
CA LYS A 187 -1.47 19.75 17.08
C LYS A 187 -0.38 20.24 16.14
N SER A 188 0.79 19.63 16.19
CA SER A 188 1.83 19.82 15.18
C SER A 188 2.12 18.52 14.46
N TYR A 189 2.41 18.62 13.18
CA TYR A 189 2.73 17.50 12.30
C TYR A 189 4.07 17.75 11.63
N LYS A 190 4.96 16.77 11.73
CA LYS A 190 6.22 16.74 11.00
C LYS A 190 6.32 15.41 10.25
N SER A 191 6.49 15.49 8.94
CA SER A 191 6.86 14.35 8.10
C SER A 191 8.32 14.53 7.72
N PHE A 192 9.13 13.48 7.84
CA PHE A 192 10.52 13.53 7.40
C PHE A 192 10.66 13.30 5.88
N GLN A 193 9.62 12.76 5.23
CA GLN A 193 9.49 12.74 3.77
C GLN A 193 8.37 13.70 3.34
N VAL A 194 8.67 14.69 2.50
CA VAL A 194 7.70 15.72 2.08
C VAL A 194 6.63 15.12 1.13
N ASP A 195 7.05 14.24 0.22
CA ASP A 195 6.22 13.59 -0.79
C ASP A 195 6.29 12.05 -0.70
N GLY A 196 6.52 11.51 0.50
CA GLY A 196 6.58 10.06 0.73
C GLY A 196 5.23 9.37 0.49
N GLU A 197 5.28 8.13 0.02
CA GLU A 197 4.15 7.20 -0.05
C GLU A 197 4.38 6.09 0.96
N TYR A 198 3.37 5.80 1.77
CA TYR A 198 3.50 4.86 2.87
C TYR A 198 2.53 3.70 2.72
N LEU A 199 3.05 2.47 2.76
CA LEU A 199 2.24 1.26 2.87
C LEU A 199 1.57 1.23 4.26
N ILE A 200 0.25 1.13 4.29
CA ILE A 200 -0.53 0.96 5.51
C ILE A 200 -0.66 -0.53 5.80
N LEU A 201 -0.03 -0.98 6.89
CA LEU A 201 -0.09 -2.37 7.32
C LEU A 201 -1.39 -2.68 8.06
N PRO A 202 -1.98 -3.87 7.88
CA PRO A 202 -3.02 -4.38 8.76
C PRO A 202 -2.49 -4.54 10.19
N GLN A 203 -3.41 -4.47 11.17
CA GLN A 203 -3.07 -4.57 12.60
C GLN A 203 -2.37 -5.89 12.97
N SER A 204 -2.74 -7.01 12.32
CA SER A 204 -2.10 -8.31 12.55
C SER A 204 -0.59 -8.29 12.27
N LEU A 205 -0.14 -7.55 11.26
CA LEU A 205 1.29 -7.43 10.95
C LEU A 205 2.02 -6.53 11.96
N TRP A 206 1.37 -5.54 12.54
CA TRP A 206 1.96 -4.76 13.64
C TRP A 206 2.23 -5.64 14.86
N GLU A 207 1.27 -6.48 15.24
CA GLU A 207 1.42 -7.43 16.34
C GLU A 207 2.56 -8.43 16.07
N GLU A 208 2.64 -8.94 14.84
CA GLU A 208 3.72 -9.83 14.41
C GLU A 208 5.09 -9.15 14.48
N ILE A 209 5.22 -7.92 13.96
CA ILE A 209 6.47 -7.16 14.01
C ILE A 209 6.87 -6.90 15.46
N TRP A 210 5.93 -6.50 16.32
CA TRP A 210 6.21 -6.29 17.74
C TRP A 210 6.72 -7.57 18.40
N LEU A 211 6.07 -8.72 18.15
CA LEU A 211 6.43 -10.01 18.73
C LEU A 211 7.77 -10.54 18.21
N ASN A 212 8.02 -10.43 16.91
CA ASN A 212 9.10 -11.15 16.24
C ASN A 212 10.30 -10.29 15.87
N SER A 213 10.14 -8.95 15.86
CA SER A 213 11.18 -8.00 15.43
C SER A 213 11.59 -7.01 16.53
N THR A 214 11.05 -7.16 17.74
CA THR A 214 11.45 -6.36 18.91
C THR A 214 11.80 -7.25 20.11
N ASP A 215 12.41 -6.66 21.13
CA ASP A 215 12.61 -7.27 22.45
C ASP A 215 11.70 -6.65 23.52
N LEU A 216 10.60 -5.99 23.11
CA LEU A 216 9.72 -5.21 24.00
C LEU A 216 8.87 -6.08 24.93
N SER A 217 8.62 -7.33 24.55
CA SER A 217 7.83 -8.25 25.38
C SER A 217 8.44 -8.46 26.76
N GLY A 218 7.69 -8.09 27.80
CA GLY A 218 8.13 -8.19 29.19
C GLY A 218 9.19 -7.15 29.60
N LYS A 219 9.60 -6.23 28.73
CA LYS A 219 10.46 -5.11 29.12
C LYS A 219 9.76 -4.26 30.16
N LYS A 220 10.47 -3.96 31.24
CA LYS A 220 9.97 -3.07 32.28
C LYS A 220 10.37 -1.64 31.96
N ARG A 221 9.38 -0.76 32.02
CA ARG A 221 9.60 0.68 32.03
C ARG A 221 10.55 1.07 33.16
N ARG A 222 11.59 1.83 32.84
CA ARG A 222 12.56 2.40 33.77
C ARG A 222 12.73 3.86 33.41
N ARG A 223 12.36 4.73 34.33
CA ARG A 223 12.41 6.18 34.16
C ARG A 223 13.73 6.62 33.51
N GLU A 224 13.63 7.41 32.44
CA GLU A 224 14.70 8.04 31.67
C GLU A 224 15.65 7.10 30.89
N ILE A 225 15.88 5.87 31.35
CA ILE A 225 16.79 4.92 30.70
C ILE A 225 16.09 3.97 29.71
N PHE A 226 14.82 3.69 29.96
CA PHE A 226 13.96 2.90 29.09
C PHE A 226 12.49 3.20 29.41
N ASP A 227 12.00 4.36 29.00
CA ASP A 227 10.62 4.76 29.21
C ASP A 227 9.84 4.95 27.90
N TYR A 228 8.78 5.76 27.87
CA TYR A 228 7.76 5.67 26.84
C TYR A 228 8.33 5.91 25.43
N ASP A 229 9.23 6.88 25.27
CA ASP A 229 9.84 7.16 23.97
C ASP A 229 10.79 6.05 23.52
N ASP A 230 11.50 5.38 24.43
CA ASP A 230 12.33 4.23 24.07
C ASP A 230 11.49 3.08 23.49
N PHE A 231 10.34 2.75 24.09
CA PHE A 231 9.42 1.75 23.52
C PHE A 231 8.92 2.17 22.14
N ALA A 232 8.47 3.43 21.99
CA ALA A 232 7.89 3.91 20.75
C ALA A 232 8.92 4.03 19.61
N LEU A 233 10.15 4.44 19.92
CA LEU A 233 11.26 4.51 18.97
C LEU A 233 11.73 3.10 18.59
N THR A 234 11.79 2.17 19.53
CA THR A 234 12.14 0.76 19.25
C THR A 234 11.15 0.14 18.28
N MET A 235 9.84 0.35 18.49
CA MET A 235 8.81 -0.14 17.57
C MET A 235 8.93 0.50 16.18
N LYS A 236 9.12 1.82 16.08
CA LYS A 236 9.29 2.50 14.77
C LYS A 236 10.53 1.99 14.03
N ALA A 237 11.64 1.78 14.73
CA ALA A 237 12.86 1.22 14.16
C ALA A 237 12.64 -0.22 13.66
N ALA A 238 11.95 -1.06 14.43
CA ALA A 238 11.65 -2.43 14.05
C ALA A 238 10.75 -2.50 12.81
N VAL A 239 9.72 -1.66 12.70
CA VAL A 239 8.88 -1.60 11.49
C VAL A 239 9.69 -1.19 10.27
N ALA A 240 10.59 -0.21 10.39
CA ALA A 240 11.44 0.21 9.29
C ALA A 240 12.40 -0.90 8.84
N GLN A 241 13.06 -1.59 9.78
CA GLN A 241 13.96 -2.70 9.50
C GLN A 241 13.23 -3.89 8.88
N TRP A 242 12.07 -4.25 9.44
CA TRP A 242 11.23 -5.31 8.91
C TRP A 242 10.78 -5.00 7.48
N GLY A 243 10.40 -3.75 7.19
CA GLY A 243 10.01 -3.33 5.85
C GLY A 243 11.14 -3.45 4.84
N ALA A 244 12.35 -3.00 5.23
CA ALA A 244 13.54 -3.10 4.39
C ALA A 244 13.95 -4.55 4.11
N LYS A 245 13.74 -5.46 5.06
CA LYS A 245 14.01 -6.90 4.89
C LYS A 245 12.93 -7.59 4.04
N THR A 246 11.67 -7.21 4.21
CA THR A 246 10.53 -7.86 3.55
C THR A 246 10.41 -7.44 2.09
N CYS A 247 10.68 -6.16 1.79
CA CYS A 247 10.61 -5.59 0.44
C CYS A 247 12.00 -5.15 -0.02
N ASP A 248 12.99 -6.04 0.02
CA ASP A 248 14.39 -5.75 -0.31
C ASP A 248 14.64 -5.52 -1.82
N HIS A 249 13.64 -5.76 -2.67
CA HIS A 249 13.73 -5.60 -4.13
C HIS A 249 13.02 -4.35 -4.69
N ALA A 250 12.12 -3.73 -3.94
CA ALA A 250 11.36 -2.54 -4.36
C ALA A 250 11.71 -1.32 -3.50
N ASP A 251 11.63 -0.14 -4.09
CA ASP A 251 11.95 1.14 -3.46
C ASP A 251 10.87 2.19 -3.77
N GLY A 252 11.08 3.44 -3.33
CA GLY A 252 10.17 4.56 -3.61
C GLY A 252 8.96 4.64 -2.67
N PHE A 253 8.91 3.84 -1.60
CA PHE A 253 7.88 3.90 -0.57
C PHE A 253 8.48 3.61 0.81
N SER A 254 7.68 3.86 1.85
CA SER A 254 8.02 3.56 3.24
C SER A 254 6.93 2.69 3.86
N ILE A 255 7.22 2.00 4.96
CA ILE A 255 6.17 1.37 5.78
C ILE A 255 5.66 2.40 6.79
N PHE A 256 4.34 2.56 6.91
CA PHE A 256 3.77 3.53 7.84
C PHE A 256 3.94 3.08 9.28
N CYS A 257 4.65 3.86 10.09
CA CYS A 257 4.69 3.76 11.54
C CYS A 257 4.87 5.15 12.13
N GLY A 258 3.77 5.73 12.63
CA GLY A 258 3.79 7.04 13.25
C GLY A 258 4.36 6.99 14.67
N LEU A 259 4.98 8.10 15.09
CA LEU A 259 5.37 8.37 16.47
C LEU A 259 4.59 9.59 16.96
N MET A 260 3.94 9.46 18.11
CA MET A 260 3.25 10.56 18.77
C MET A 260 3.94 10.87 20.09
N LEU A 261 4.22 12.14 20.35
CA LEU A 261 4.70 12.65 21.64
C LEU A 261 3.68 13.62 22.24
N GLY A 262 3.52 13.55 23.56
CA GLY A 262 2.69 14.48 24.31
C GLY A 262 2.95 14.36 25.81
N ARG A 263 2.02 14.89 26.61
CA ARG A 263 2.05 14.80 28.07
C ARG A 263 0.90 13.95 28.57
N SER A 264 1.13 13.24 29.67
CA SER A 264 0.07 12.51 30.35
C SER A 264 -1.06 13.44 30.79
N LEU A 265 -2.31 13.04 30.53
CA LEU A 265 -3.49 13.77 30.99
C LEU A 265 -3.67 13.58 32.51
N LYS A 266 -3.25 12.42 33.03
CA LYS A 266 -3.30 12.09 34.46
C LYS A 266 -2.14 12.66 35.24
N SER A 267 -0.97 12.84 34.63
CA SER A 267 0.27 13.33 35.25
C SER A 267 0.98 14.33 34.32
N PRO A 268 0.55 15.61 34.25
CA PRO A 268 0.98 16.57 33.23
C PRO A 268 2.48 16.91 33.17
N ARG A 269 3.28 16.46 34.15
CA ARG A 269 4.74 16.58 34.15
C ARG A 269 5.46 15.41 33.48
N GLU A 270 4.74 14.34 33.17
CA GLU A 270 5.27 13.13 32.55
C GLU A 270 5.07 13.17 31.03
N GLY A 271 6.16 13.04 30.28
CA GLY A 271 6.11 12.84 28.85
C GLY A 271 5.52 11.48 28.50
N ARG A 272 4.81 11.41 27.38
CA ARG A 272 4.19 10.19 26.86
C ARG A 272 4.54 10.05 25.39
N ALA A 273 4.80 8.82 24.98
CA ALA A 273 5.03 8.47 23.61
C ALA A 273 4.23 7.20 23.25
N TYR A 274 3.69 7.20 22.05
CA TYR A 274 2.95 6.09 21.48
C TYR A 274 3.32 5.95 20.01
N ASN A 275 3.08 4.78 19.44
CA ASN A 275 3.00 4.65 17.99
C ASN A 275 1.57 4.82 17.52
N PHE A 276 1.41 5.03 16.22
CA PHE A 276 0.10 4.99 15.60
C PHE A 276 0.18 4.53 14.15
N THR A 277 -0.92 3.96 13.69
CA THR A 277 -1.17 3.60 12.28
C THR A 277 -2.41 4.33 11.76
N ILE A 278 -2.76 4.08 10.50
CA ILE A 278 -4.04 4.47 9.91
C ILE A 278 -4.94 3.21 9.83
N SER A 279 -6.24 3.38 10.03
CA SER A 279 -7.24 2.31 9.88
C SER A 279 -7.25 1.72 8.46
N ASP A 280 -7.69 0.47 8.33
CA ASP A 280 -7.70 -0.26 7.04
C ASP A 280 -8.56 0.40 5.94
N ASP A 281 -9.58 1.15 6.34
CA ASP A 281 -10.44 1.96 5.45
C ASP A 281 -9.84 3.34 5.13
N HIS A 282 -8.63 3.62 5.61
CA HIS A 282 -7.90 4.86 5.48
C HIS A 282 -8.64 6.10 6.02
N SER A 283 -9.58 5.92 6.96
CA SER A 283 -10.44 7.00 7.44
C SER A 283 -9.96 7.68 8.72
N GLY A 284 -9.11 7.01 9.52
CA GLY A 284 -8.72 7.52 10.84
C GLY A 284 -7.40 6.99 11.36
N VAL A 285 -6.92 7.62 12.45
CA VAL A 285 -5.72 7.18 13.18
C VAL A 285 -6.10 6.13 14.20
N VAL A 286 -5.27 5.11 14.34
CA VAL A 286 -5.36 4.10 15.40
C VAL A 286 -4.07 4.11 16.20
N PHE A 287 -4.16 4.31 17.51
CA PHE A 287 -2.99 4.36 18.39
C PHE A 287 -2.57 2.95 18.79
N PHE A 288 -1.28 2.78 19.04
CA PHE A 288 -0.65 1.54 19.47
C PHE A 288 0.23 1.82 20.68
N ASP A 289 0.02 1.06 21.76
CA ASP A 289 0.89 1.06 22.94
C ASP A 289 1.97 -0.03 22.77
N PRO A 290 3.22 0.37 22.49
CA PRO A 290 4.31 -0.57 22.28
C PRO A 290 4.78 -1.26 23.58
N GLN A 291 4.27 -0.90 24.76
CA GLN A 291 4.63 -1.59 26.00
C GLN A 291 3.90 -2.93 26.17
N ASP A 292 2.66 -3.01 25.69
CA ASP A 292 1.79 -4.16 25.93
C ASP A 292 1.19 -4.77 24.67
N ASN A 293 1.64 -4.33 23.49
CA ASN A 293 1.19 -4.79 22.18
C ASN A 293 -0.32 -4.62 21.97
N LYS A 294 -0.84 -3.42 22.28
CA LYS A 294 -2.29 -3.16 22.17
C LYS A 294 -2.61 -1.96 21.31
N PHE A 295 -3.62 -2.16 20.47
CA PHE A 295 -4.31 -1.06 19.81
C PHE A 295 -5.30 -0.38 20.75
N ILE A 296 -5.26 0.95 20.76
CA ILE A 296 -6.19 1.80 21.51
C ILE A 296 -7.19 2.36 20.50
N MET A 297 -8.33 1.69 20.38
CA MET A 297 -9.41 2.04 19.44
C MET A 297 -10.27 3.22 19.92
N GLU A 298 -10.37 3.37 21.24
CA GLU A 298 -11.12 4.43 21.92
C GLU A 298 -10.15 5.53 22.37
N PRO A 299 -10.15 6.69 21.72
CA PRO A 299 -9.10 7.66 21.95
C PRO A 299 -9.15 8.33 23.32
N ASP A 300 -10.29 8.34 24.00
CA ASP A 300 -10.42 8.79 25.39
C ASP A 300 -9.69 7.87 26.38
N LYS A 301 -9.32 6.65 25.95
CA LYS A 301 -8.44 5.77 26.71
C LYS A 301 -6.96 6.10 26.59
N ILE A 302 -6.57 7.01 25.69
CA ILE A 302 -5.18 7.46 25.60
C ILE A 302 -4.85 8.42 26.74
N ASP A 303 -3.82 8.10 27.52
CA ASP A 303 -3.32 9.01 28.55
C ASP A 303 -2.29 9.98 27.95
N CYS A 304 -2.69 10.77 26.94
CA CYS A 304 -1.80 11.69 26.25
C CYS A 304 -2.56 12.85 25.61
N ASP A 305 -2.03 14.07 25.74
CA ASP A 305 -2.53 15.28 25.09
C ASP A 305 -2.13 15.42 23.60
N ALA A 306 -1.57 14.37 22.99
CA ALA A 306 -1.28 14.20 21.56
C ALA A 306 -0.80 15.46 20.83
N SER A 307 0.23 16.11 21.36
CA SER A 307 0.69 17.43 20.90
C SER A 307 1.53 17.38 19.61
N HIS A 308 2.32 16.32 19.40
CA HIS A 308 3.28 16.25 18.31
C HIS A 308 3.22 14.91 17.57
N PHE A 309 2.93 14.95 16.27
CA PHE A 309 2.91 13.78 15.39
C PHE A 309 4.10 13.80 14.44
N TYR A 310 4.82 12.68 14.40
CA TYR A 310 5.98 12.45 13.57
C TYR A 310 5.73 11.25 12.66
N VAL A 311 5.93 11.44 11.35
CA VAL A 311 5.81 10.40 10.32
C VAL A 311 7.16 10.19 9.67
#